data_AF-X8ICF0-F1
#
_entry.id   AF-X8ICF0-F1
#
_cell.length_a   1.000
_cell.length_b   1.000
_cell.length_c   1.000
_cell.angle_alpha   90.00
_cell.angle_beta   90.00
_cell.angle_gamma   90.00
#
_symmetry.space_group_name_H-M   'P 1'
#
loop_
_entity.id
_entity.type
_entity.pdbx_description
1 polymer ?
#
loop_
_entity_poly.entity_id
_entity_poly.type
_entity_poly.pdbx_seq_one_letter_code
_entity_poly.pdbx_strand_id
1 'polypeptide(L)'
;MFSKFDLKDKTELDNETFYSLIYFRIKLSAYNMLAKRDYFKKELKNKLIEKIGFTDIVEDVVEDFEEKGYLDDYDKAKSYAKQHSNYGAKKLSFIFYQMGVDREIVSEILEDEKDNQIEKIKQLWIKLGNKEYKKKVESILRKGFLYGDIKKAISSLEEEEE
;
A
#
# COMPACT_ATOMS: atom_id res chain seq x y z
N MET A 1 -17.81 31.24 -17.79
CA MET A 1 -16.66 30.64 -17.08
C MET A 1 -16.40 31.49 -15.85
N PHE A 2 -16.69 30.99 -14.66
CA PHE A 2 -16.38 31.73 -13.43
C PHE A 2 -14.89 31.61 -13.16
N SER A 3 -14.16 32.74 -13.18
CA SER A 3 -12.76 32.73 -12.78
C SER A 3 -12.72 32.63 -11.26
N LYS A 4 -12.34 31.47 -10.72
CA LYS A 4 -12.20 31.26 -9.26
C LYS A 4 -11.17 32.21 -8.64
N PHE A 5 -10.20 32.67 -9.43
CA PHE A 5 -9.15 33.58 -9.01
C PHE A 5 -9.19 34.84 -9.89
N ASP A 6 -9.25 36.01 -9.26
CA ASP A 6 -9.10 37.28 -9.97
C ASP A 6 -7.62 37.68 -9.99
N LEU A 7 -6.99 37.43 -11.14
CA LEU A 7 -5.56 37.65 -11.38
C LEU A 7 -5.33 38.80 -12.35
N LYS A 8 -6.39 39.44 -12.85
CA LYS A 8 -6.27 40.46 -13.88
C LYS A 8 -5.55 41.68 -13.30
N ASP A 9 -4.57 42.19 -14.04
CA ASP A 9 -3.79 43.37 -13.70
C ASP A 9 -2.99 43.26 -12.36
N LYS A 10 -2.91 42.06 -11.76
CA LYS A 10 -2.10 41.80 -10.57
C LYS A 10 -0.65 41.50 -10.92
N THR A 11 0.28 42.18 -10.28
CA THR A 11 1.72 41.92 -10.37
C THR A 11 2.25 41.06 -9.23
N GLU A 12 1.52 41.00 -8.11
CA GLU A 12 1.81 40.21 -6.91
C GLU A 12 0.53 39.57 -6.38
N LEU A 13 0.67 38.45 -5.68
CA LEU A 13 -0.43 37.77 -5.00
C LEU A 13 -0.19 37.81 -3.49
N ASP A 14 -1.24 38.12 -2.74
CA ASP A 14 -1.23 37.88 -1.30
C ASP A 14 -1.11 36.36 -1.02
N ASN A 15 -0.65 36.04 0.19
CA ASN A 15 -0.37 34.67 0.58
C ASN A 15 -1.61 33.75 0.50
N GLU A 16 -2.79 34.28 0.80
CA GLU A 16 -4.04 33.51 0.79
C GLU A 16 -4.46 33.14 -0.64
N THR A 17 -4.41 34.11 -1.56
CA THR A 17 -4.68 33.90 -2.98
C THR A 17 -3.65 32.95 -3.59
N PHE A 18 -2.37 33.12 -3.27
CA PHE A 18 -1.30 32.24 -3.73
C PHE A 18 -1.52 30.80 -3.26
N TYR A 19 -1.73 30.60 -1.96
CA TYR A 19 -2.00 29.29 -1.38
C TYR A 19 -3.22 28.63 -2.03
N SER A 20 -4.34 29.35 -2.12
CA SER A 20 -5.59 28.84 -2.69
C SER A 20 -5.46 28.41 -4.15
N LEU A 21 -4.65 29.14 -4.94
CA LEU A 21 -4.36 28.81 -6.33
C LEU A 21 -3.53 27.52 -6.43
N ILE A 22 -2.46 27.41 -5.65
CA ILE A 22 -1.59 26.22 -5.65
C ILE A 22 -2.35 25.00 -5.12
N TYR A 23 -3.10 25.14 -4.03
CA TYR A 23 -3.97 24.10 -3.49
C TYR A 23 -4.94 23.58 -4.56
N PHE A 24 -5.62 24.49 -5.29
CA PHE A 24 -6.52 24.10 -6.37
C PHE A 24 -5.79 23.36 -7.51
N ARG A 25 -4.58 23.79 -7.88
CA ARG A 25 -3.76 23.11 -8.90
C ARG A 25 -3.35 21.71 -8.48
N ILE A 26 -2.88 21.53 -7.24
CA ILE A 26 -2.48 20.24 -6.67
C ILE A 26 -3.70 19.31 -6.63
N LYS A 27 -4.83 19.80 -6.12
CA LYS A 27 -6.10 19.07 -6.06
C LYS A 27 -6.56 18.56 -7.42
N LEU A 28 -6.52 19.41 -8.45
CA LEU A 28 -6.84 18.99 -9.82
C LEU A 28 -5.87 17.90 -10.34
N SER A 29 -4.58 18.00 -10.02
CA SER A 29 -3.61 16.97 -10.39
C SER A 29 -3.88 15.65 -9.66
N ALA A 30 -4.21 15.70 -8.37
CA ALA A 30 -4.54 14.54 -7.56
C ALA A 30 -5.78 13.79 -8.10
N TYR A 31 -6.85 14.52 -8.42
CA TYR A 31 -8.05 13.92 -9.05
C TYR A 31 -7.72 13.23 -10.38
N ASN A 32 -6.92 13.86 -11.24
CA ASN A 32 -6.51 13.25 -12.51
C ASN A 32 -5.66 11.98 -12.34
N MET A 33 -4.94 11.86 -11.23
CA MET A 33 -4.18 10.66 -10.90
C MET A 33 -5.11 9.56 -10.38
N LEU A 34 -5.94 9.88 -9.39
CA LEU A 34 -6.86 8.93 -8.76
C LEU A 34 -7.94 8.41 -9.72
N ALA A 35 -8.35 9.21 -10.70
CA ALA A 35 -9.25 8.76 -11.77
C ALA A 35 -8.67 7.60 -12.61
N LYS A 36 -7.36 7.38 -12.59
CA LYS A 36 -6.69 6.32 -13.36
C LYS A 36 -6.49 5.04 -12.55
N ARG A 37 -6.23 5.16 -11.25
CA ARG A 37 -6.05 4.06 -10.30
C ARG A 37 -5.90 4.59 -8.88
N ASP A 38 -5.96 3.68 -7.92
CA ASP A 38 -5.70 3.98 -6.52
C ASP A 38 -4.21 4.21 -6.23
N TYR A 39 -3.94 5.10 -5.28
CA TYR A 39 -2.60 5.44 -4.79
C TYR A 39 -2.51 5.17 -3.30
N PHE A 40 -1.32 4.78 -2.83
CA PHE A 40 -1.03 4.86 -1.40
C PHE A 40 -0.78 6.33 -1.06
N LYS A 41 -1.06 6.76 0.17
CA LYS A 41 -0.89 8.15 0.61
C LYS A 41 0.50 8.69 0.29
N LYS A 42 1.54 7.96 0.70
CA LYS A 42 2.94 8.30 0.42
C LYS A 42 3.25 8.34 -1.08
N GLU A 43 2.68 7.44 -1.86
CA GLU A 43 2.88 7.40 -3.32
C GLU A 43 2.29 8.65 -3.99
N LEU A 44 1.04 9.01 -3.64
CA LEU A 44 0.38 10.19 -4.19
C LEU A 44 1.15 11.46 -3.80
N LYS A 45 1.47 11.60 -2.51
CA LYS A 45 2.22 12.73 -1.96
C LYS A 45 3.54 12.95 -2.70
N ASN A 46 4.38 11.92 -2.78
CA ASN A 46 5.69 12.04 -3.43
C ASN A 46 5.57 12.45 -4.90
N LYS A 47 4.60 11.90 -5.62
CA LYS A 47 4.36 12.24 -7.02
C LYS A 47 3.85 13.66 -7.21
N LEU A 48 3.02 14.17 -6.29
CA LEU A 48 2.56 15.56 -6.33
C LEU A 48 3.70 16.54 -6.02
N ILE A 49 4.53 16.24 -5.01
CA ILE A 49 5.73 17.03 -4.67
C ILE A 49 6.70 17.07 -5.85
N GLU A 50 7.03 15.92 -6.44
CA GLU A 50 7.96 15.85 -7.59
C GLU A 50 7.43 16.67 -8.79
N LYS A 51 6.11 16.66 -9.02
CA LYS A 51 5.49 17.31 -10.18
C LYS A 51 5.23 18.80 -10.00
N ILE A 52 4.90 19.25 -8.78
CA ILE A 52 4.35 20.59 -8.51
C ILE A 52 5.18 21.34 -7.47
N GLY A 53 5.82 20.65 -6.53
CA GLY A 53 6.48 21.25 -5.36
C GLY A 53 5.49 21.54 -4.23
N PHE A 54 5.82 22.53 -3.38
CA PHE A 54 4.97 23.02 -2.28
C PHE A 54 4.55 21.93 -1.28
N THR A 55 5.54 21.30 -0.64
CA THR A 55 5.34 20.18 0.29
C THR A 55 4.20 20.40 1.28
N ASP A 56 4.15 21.55 1.93
CA ASP A 56 3.13 21.84 2.96
C ASP A 56 1.71 21.82 2.35
N ILE A 57 1.52 22.47 1.20
CA ILE A 57 0.22 22.50 0.50
C ILE A 57 -0.14 21.12 -0.08
N VAL A 58 0.86 20.31 -0.45
CA VAL A 58 0.60 18.92 -0.86
C VAL A 58 0.11 18.09 0.31
N GLU A 59 0.68 18.25 1.51
CA GLU A 59 0.19 17.56 2.71
C GLU A 59 -1.26 17.92 2.98
N ASP A 60 -1.60 19.21 2.97
CA ASP A 60 -2.98 19.68 3.19
C ASP A 60 -3.99 19.09 2.17
N VAL A 61 -3.58 18.93 0.90
CA VAL A 61 -4.44 18.30 -0.12
C VAL A 61 -4.57 16.80 0.11
N VAL A 62 -3.50 16.13 0.53
CA VAL A 62 -3.50 14.69 0.79
C VAL A 62 -4.37 14.37 2.01
N GLU A 63 -4.27 15.16 3.07
CA GLU A 63 -5.15 15.07 4.26
C GLU A 63 -6.62 15.29 3.87
N ASP A 64 -6.95 16.35 3.12
CA ASP A 64 -8.32 16.58 2.60
C ASP A 64 -8.86 15.39 1.79
N PHE A 65 -7.98 14.67 1.10
CA PHE A 65 -8.36 13.52 0.27
C PHE A 65 -8.57 12.25 1.11
N GLU A 66 -7.76 12.06 2.15
CA GLU A 66 -7.93 10.99 3.14
C GLU A 66 -9.25 11.19 3.91
N GLU A 67 -9.51 12.39 4.43
CA GLU A 67 -10.76 12.73 5.13
C GLU A 67 -12.02 12.53 4.28
N LYS A 68 -11.91 12.75 2.96
CA LYS A 68 -13.02 12.56 2.00
C LYS A 68 -13.14 11.13 1.48
N GLY A 69 -12.26 10.23 1.89
CA GLY A 69 -12.26 8.83 1.45
C GLY A 69 -11.80 8.63 0.00
N TYR A 70 -11.09 9.59 -0.60
CA TYR A 70 -10.43 9.39 -1.89
C TYR A 70 -9.13 8.59 -1.77
N LEU A 71 -8.55 8.56 -0.57
CA LEU A 71 -7.39 7.76 -0.22
C LEU A 71 -7.75 6.86 0.95
N ASP A 72 -7.44 5.58 0.81
CA ASP A 72 -7.62 4.58 1.85
C ASP A 72 -6.46 3.58 1.78
N ASP A 73 -5.46 3.80 2.62
CA ASP A 73 -4.28 2.93 2.68
C ASP A 73 -4.65 1.54 3.25
N TYR A 74 -5.68 1.44 4.09
CA TYR A 74 -6.15 0.18 4.66
C TYR A 74 -6.76 -0.70 3.56
N ASP A 75 -7.78 -0.20 2.86
CA ASP A 75 -8.47 -0.95 1.80
C ASP A 75 -7.50 -1.34 0.68
N LYS A 76 -6.62 -0.40 0.30
CA LYS A 76 -5.60 -0.67 -0.71
C LYS A 76 -4.59 -1.73 -0.25
N ALA A 77 -4.09 -1.66 0.98
CA ALA A 77 -3.17 -2.66 1.52
C ALA A 77 -3.84 -4.04 1.67
N LYS A 78 -5.11 -4.09 2.08
CA LYS A 78 -5.91 -5.31 2.15
C LYS A 78 -6.07 -5.97 0.77
N SER A 79 -6.43 -5.19 -0.25
CA SER A 79 -6.50 -5.65 -1.64
C SER A 79 -5.14 -6.15 -2.13
N TYR A 80 -4.05 -5.44 -1.82
CA TYR A 80 -2.69 -5.85 -2.17
C TYR A 80 -2.29 -7.19 -1.53
N ALA A 81 -2.57 -7.38 -0.24
CA ALA A 81 -2.28 -8.63 0.47
C ALA A 81 -3.03 -9.82 -0.16
N LYS A 82 -4.29 -9.63 -0.52
CA LYS A 82 -5.12 -10.65 -1.18
C LYS A 82 -4.56 -11.04 -2.56
N GLN A 83 -4.14 -10.06 -3.36
CA GLN A 83 -3.52 -10.30 -4.68
C GLN A 83 -2.15 -10.98 -4.56
N HIS A 84 -1.45 -10.78 -3.44
CA HIS A 84 -0.14 -11.35 -3.16
C HIS A 84 -0.20 -12.43 -2.07
N SER A 85 -1.19 -13.32 -2.16
CA SER A 85 -1.41 -14.42 -1.22
C SER A 85 -0.20 -15.34 -1.03
N ASN A 86 0.73 -15.33 -1.99
CA ASN A 86 1.98 -16.07 -1.93
C ASN A 86 3.08 -15.39 -1.10
N TYR A 87 2.81 -14.29 -0.41
CA TYR A 87 3.71 -13.64 0.53
C TYR A 87 3.25 -13.87 1.97
N GLY A 88 4.19 -14.17 2.85
CA GLY A 88 3.96 -14.29 4.28
C GLY A 88 4.11 -12.93 4.98
N ALA A 89 3.71 -12.90 6.25
CA ALA A 89 3.62 -11.69 7.05
C ALA A 89 4.87 -10.80 7.00
N LYS A 90 6.08 -11.37 7.16
CA LYS A 90 7.33 -10.58 7.18
C LYS A 90 7.55 -9.79 5.89
N LYS A 91 7.21 -10.40 4.75
CA LYS A 91 7.41 -9.76 3.45
C LYS A 91 6.34 -8.71 3.19
N LEU A 92 5.09 -8.99 3.54
CA LEU A 92 4.01 -8.01 3.44
C LEU A 92 4.28 -6.79 4.33
N SER A 93 4.65 -6.98 5.60
CA SER A 93 5.02 -5.88 6.50
C SER A 93 6.10 -5.00 5.88
N PHE A 94 7.18 -5.62 5.37
CA PHE A 94 8.28 -4.88 4.76
C PHE A 94 7.83 -4.04 3.57
N ILE A 95 7.02 -4.62 2.67
CA ILE A 95 6.48 -3.92 1.50
C ILE A 95 5.59 -2.75 1.94
N PHE A 96 4.69 -2.97 2.90
CA PHE A 96 3.78 -1.93 3.38
C PHE A 96 4.50 -0.77 4.08
N TYR A 97 5.52 -1.05 4.89
CA TYR A 97 6.35 0.01 5.47
C TYR A 97 7.12 0.80 4.40
N GLN A 98 7.61 0.16 3.35
CA GLN A 98 8.20 0.87 2.22
C GLN A 98 7.18 1.78 1.51
N MET A 99 5.94 1.30 1.37
CA MET A 99 4.81 2.04 0.82
C MET A 99 4.28 3.14 1.75
N GLY A 100 4.73 3.18 3.01
CA GLY A 100 4.34 4.21 3.98
C GLY A 100 3.03 3.94 4.71
N VAL A 101 2.58 2.70 4.74
CA VAL A 101 1.37 2.29 5.46
C VAL A 101 1.66 2.27 6.96
N ASP A 102 0.73 2.82 7.75
CA ASP A 102 0.85 2.89 9.20
C ASP A 102 0.90 1.51 9.86
N ARG A 103 1.58 1.46 11.01
CA ARG A 103 1.87 0.20 11.71
C ARG A 103 0.60 -0.50 12.18
N GLU A 104 -0.38 0.26 12.60
CA GLU A 104 -1.69 -0.20 13.06
C GLU A 104 -2.43 -0.90 11.93
N ILE A 105 -2.49 -0.28 10.74
CA ILE A 105 -3.07 -0.86 9.53
C ILE A 105 -2.35 -2.16 9.15
N VAL A 106 -1.01 -2.16 9.16
CA VAL A 106 -0.22 -3.37 8.87
C VAL A 106 -0.51 -4.48 9.87
N SER A 107 -0.63 -4.15 11.16
CA SER A 107 -0.94 -5.14 12.19
C SER A 107 -2.31 -5.77 11.97
N GLU A 108 -3.33 -4.96 11.71
CA GLU A 108 -4.70 -5.43 11.50
C GLU A 108 -4.79 -6.34 10.26
N ILE A 109 -4.21 -5.93 9.14
CA ILE A 109 -4.20 -6.73 7.91
C ILE A 109 -3.51 -8.09 8.10
N LEU A 110 -2.45 -8.13 8.91
CA LEU A 110 -1.71 -9.36 9.17
C LEU A 110 -2.39 -10.27 10.19
N GLU A 111 -3.17 -9.70 11.10
CA GLU A 111 -4.00 -10.45 12.05
C GLU A 111 -5.14 -11.16 11.33
N ASP A 112 -5.85 -10.46 10.42
CA ASP A 112 -6.87 -11.04 9.53
C ASP A 112 -6.34 -12.24 8.71
N GLU A 113 -5.06 -12.24 8.40
CA GLU A 113 -4.41 -13.24 7.54
C GLU A 113 -3.74 -14.39 8.31
N LYS A 114 -3.77 -14.36 9.65
CA LYS A 114 -3.04 -15.30 10.50
C LYS A 114 -3.55 -16.74 10.36
N ASP A 115 -4.87 -16.91 10.31
CA ASP A 115 -5.51 -18.23 10.27
C ASP A 115 -5.26 -18.96 8.93
N ASN A 116 -5.00 -18.21 7.86
CA ASN A 116 -4.77 -18.76 6.52
C ASN A 116 -3.29 -19.03 6.20
N GLN A 117 -2.36 -18.73 7.11
CA GLN A 117 -0.92 -18.87 6.84
C GLN A 117 -0.50 -20.32 6.54
N ILE A 118 -1.00 -21.28 7.33
CA ILE A 118 -0.65 -22.70 7.18
C ILE A 118 -1.12 -23.22 5.82
N GLU A 119 -2.37 -22.92 5.45
CA GLU A 119 -2.95 -23.35 4.18
C GLU A 119 -2.21 -22.74 2.98
N LYS A 120 -1.85 -21.45 3.05
CA LYS A 120 -1.00 -20.80 2.03
C LYS A 120 0.35 -21.50 1.88
N ILE A 121 0.97 -21.91 2.98
CA ILE A 121 2.24 -22.63 2.96
C ILE A 121 2.06 -24.01 2.30
N LYS A 122 1.01 -24.76 2.65
CA LYS A 122 0.69 -26.06 2.03
C LYS A 122 0.56 -25.94 0.52
N GLN A 123 -0.23 -24.98 0.04
CA GLN A 123 -0.39 -24.74 -1.40
C GLN A 123 0.92 -24.40 -2.10
N LEU A 124 1.77 -23.57 -1.46
CA LEU A 124 3.11 -23.28 -1.99
C LEU A 124 4.01 -24.51 -2.00
N TRP A 125 3.94 -25.35 -0.96
CA TRP A 125 4.71 -26.59 -0.84
C TRP A 125 4.39 -27.58 -1.95
N ILE A 126 3.10 -27.79 -2.21
CA ILE A 126 2.59 -28.67 -3.28
C ILE A 126 3.02 -28.11 -4.64
N LYS A 127 2.85 -26.81 -4.88
CA LYS A 127 3.24 -26.15 -6.14
C LYS A 127 4.74 -26.27 -6.44
N LEU A 128 5.58 -26.45 -5.43
CA LEU A 128 7.02 -26.66 -5.61
C LEU A 128 7.39 -28.08 -6.07
N GLY A 129 6.45 -29.02 -6.10
CA GLY A 129 6.62 -30.36 -6.68
C GLY A 129 7.76 -31.16 -6.04
N ASN A 130 8.56 -31.87 -6.84
CA ASN A 130 9.62 -32.76 -6.35
C ASN A 130 10.96 -32.05 -6.04
N LYS A 131 10.93 -30.75 -5.77
CA LYS A 131 12.13 -30.02 -5.35
C LYS A 131 12.63 -30.55 -4.01
N GLU A 132 13.95 -30.57 -3.86
CA GLU A 132 14.64 -30.89 -2.62
C GLU A 132 14.05 -30.09 -1.44
N TYR A 133 13.82 -30.78 -0.31
CA TYR A 133 13.22 -30.23 0.91
C TYR A 133 13.83 -28.87 1.30
N LYS A 134 15.16 -28.79 1.37
CA LYS A 134 15.88 -27.56 1.71
C LYS A 134 15.55 -26.40 0.77
N LYS A 135 15.50 -26.66 -0.53
CA LYS A 135 15.16 -25.64 -1.55
C LYS A 135 13.72 -25.17 -1.43
N LYS A 136 12.79 -26.06 -1.05
CA LYS A 136 11.40 -25.68 -0.79
C LYS A 136 11.29 -24.74 0.41
N VAL A 137 11.87 -25.13 1.54
CA VAL A 137 11.90 -24.33 2.77
C VAL A 137 12.50 -22.96 2.50
N GLU A 138 13.67 -22.88 1.87
CA GLU A 138 14.31 -21.61 1.51
C GLU A 138 13.43 -20.74 0.59
N SER A 139 12.74 -21.35 -0.37
CA SER A 139 11.83 -20.63 -1.26
C SER A 139 10.66 -19.99 -0.50
N ILE A 140 10.13 -20.67 0.51
CA ILE A 140 8.99 -20.20 1.31
C ILE A 140 9.47 -19.17 2.35
N LEU A 141 10.67 -19.34 2.92
CA LEU A 141 11.29 -18.33 3.80
C LEU A 141 11.52 -17.00 3.06
N ARG A 142 12.01 -17.03 1.81
CA ARG A 142 12.16 -15.82 0.98
C ARG A 142 10.83 -15.13 0.64
N LYS A 143 9.71 -15.85 0.80
CA LYS A 143 8.36 -15.28 0.67
C LYS A 143 7.86 -14.64 1.96
N GLY A 144 8.59 -14.75 3.08
CA GLY A 144 8.28 -14.05 4.33
C GLY A 144 7.48 -14.86 5.35
N PHE A 145 7.32 -16.17 5.14
CA PHE A 145 6.70 -17.07 6.12
C PHE A 145 7.68 -17.44 7.24
N LEU A 146 7.16 -17.75 8.42
CA LEU A 146 7.98 -18.17 9.56
C LEU A 146 8.37 -19.64 9.43
N TYR A 147 9.61 -19.97 9.83
CA TYR A 147 10.07 -21.35 9.82
C TYR A 147 9.18 -22.28 10.67
N GLY A 148 8.68 -21.79 11.81
CA GLY A 148 7.76 -22.54 12.66
C GLY A 148 6.46 -22.93 11.93
N ASP A 149 5.86 -22.01 11.18
CA ASP A 149 4.65 -22.27 10.41
C ASP A 149 4.92 -23.18 9.21
N ILE A 150 6.11 -23.08 8.60
CA ILE A 150 6.54 -24.00 7.55
C ILE A 150 6.60 -25.43 8.07
N LYS A 151 7.23 -25.63 9.23
CA LYS A 151 7.33 -26.95 9.85
C LYS A 151 5.94 -27.52 10.17
N LYS A 152 5.05 -26.71 10.78
CA LYS A 152 3.67 -27.10 11.09
C LYS A 152 2.88 -27.50 9.84
N ALA A 153 3.00 -26.72 8.77
CA ALA A 153 2.31 -27.01 7.51
C ALA A 153 2.78 -28.32 6.87
N ILE A 154 4.08 -28.63 6.93
CA ILE A 154 4.64 -29.88 6.41
C ILE A 154 4.16 -31.06 7.24
N SER A 155 4.26 -30.99 8.58
CA SER A 155 3.79 -32.07 9.46
C SER A 155 2.30 -32.36 9.26
N SER A 156 1.48 -31.32 9.10
CA SER A 156 0.05 -31.48 8.81
C SER A 156 -0.23 -32.08 7.43
N LEU A 157 0.66 -31.92 6.43
CA LEU A 157 0.51 -32.61 5.14
C LEU A 157 0.89 -34.09 5.25
N GLU A 158 1.94 -34.41 6.02
CA GLU A 158 2.37 -35.79 6.26
C GLU A 158 1.27 -36.58 6.99
N GLU A 159 0.60 -35.97 7.98
CA GLU A 159 -0.56 -36.55 8.69
C GLU A 159 -1.82 -36.74 7.80
N GLU A 160 -1.98 -35.96 6.73
CA GLU A 160 -3.11 -36.06 5.80
C GLU A 160 -2.90 -37.13 4.71
N GLU A 161 -1.66 -37.58 4.49
CA GLU A 161 -1.30 -38.63 3.54
C GLU A 161 -1.31 -40.04 4.16
N GLU A 162 -1.42 -40.15 5.50
CA GLU A 162 -1.60 -41.41 6.26
C GLU A 162 -3.08 -41.82 6.39
#